data_AF-A0A5C7A914-F1
#
_entry.id   AF-A0A5C7A914-F1
#
_cell.length_a   1.000
_cell.length_b   1.000
_cell.length_c   1.000
_cell.angle_alpha   90.00
_cell.angle_beta   90.00
_cell.angle_gamma   90.00
#
_symmetry.space_group_name_H-M   'P 1'
#
loop_
_entity.id
_entity.type
_entity.pdbx_description
1 polymer ?
#
loop_
_entity_poly.entity_id
_entity_poly.type
_entity_poly.pdbx_seq_one_letter_code
_entity_poly.pdbx_strand_id
1 'polypeptide(L)'
;MNSDNERLEPRLVAVDSYYLSVIDDRIQDLSNDAESLSMALSAIKTDDDASKCVLVAVRSALLANSELASIVSEMMGGLTLLPELEVSSHVR
;
A
#
# COMPACT_ATOMS: atom_id res chain seq x y z
N MET A 1 -8.18 14.22 -39.82
CA MET A 1 -8.06 13.14 -38.82
C MET A 1 -6.60 12.70 -38.82
N ASN A 2 -5.78 13.26 -37.92
CA ASN A 2 -4.46 12.73 -37.59
C ASN A 2 -4.54 12.30 -36.14
N SER A 3 -4.80 11.02 -35.91
CA SER A 3 -4.73 10.42 -34.59
C SER A 3 -3.32 9.88 -34.42
N ASP A 4 -2.35 10.79 -34.28
CA ASP A 4 -1.03 10.43 -33.78
C ASP A 4 -1.21 10.03 -32.33
N ASN A 5 -1.39 8.73 -32.11
CA ASN A 5 -1.38 8.13 -30.80
C ASN A 5 0.05 8.32 -30.27
N GLU A 6 0.29 9.43 -29.55
CA GLU A 6 1.49 9.64 -28.75
C GLU A 6 1.65 8.41 -27.84
N ARG A 7 2.44 7.43 -28.29
CA ARG A 7 2.90 6.34 -27.44
C ARG A 7 3.68 7.04 -26.33
N LEU A 8 3.10 7.09 -25.14
CA LEU A 8 3.83 7.42 -23.93
C LEU A 8 4.92 6.36 -23.78
N GLU A 9 6.10 6.64 -24.32
CA GLU A 9 7.32 5.87 -24.06
C GLU A 9 7.46 5.76 -22.54
N PRO A 10 7.68 4.56 -21.97
CA PRO A 10 7.88 4.40 -20.54
C PRO A 10 9.04 5.28 -20.10
N ARG A 11 8.74 6.38 -19.42
CA ARG A 11 9.77 7.21 -18.80
C ARG A 11 10.22 6.49 -17.54
N LEU A 12 11.40 5.90 -17.59
CA LEU A 12 12.12 5.39 -16.42
C LEU A 12 12.38 6.58 -15.49
N VAL A 13 11.65 6.65 -14.38
CA VAL A 13 11.94 7.56 -13.28
C VAL A 13 12.81 6.79 -12.31
N ALA A 14 14.02 7.28 -12.07
CA ALA A 14 14.83 6.79 -10.96
C ALA A 14 14.09 7.16 -9.67
N VAL A 15 13.47 6.18 -9.02
CA VAL A 15 12.89 6.35 -7.70
C VAL A 15 13.95 5.92 -6.70
N ASP A 16 14.34 6.84 -5.83
CA ASP A 16 15.31 6.57 -4.76
C ASP A 16 14.78 5.43 -3.87
N SER A 17 15.60 4.40 -3.67
CA SER A 17 15.29 3.26 -2.80
C SER A 17 14.99 3.71 -1.37
N TYR A 18 15.56 4.84 -0.92
CA TYR A 18 15.21 5.46 0.35
C TYR A 18 13.75 5.91 0.43
N TYR A 19 13.21 6.55 -0.61
CA TYR A 19 11.80 6.96 -0.59
C TYR A 19 10.86 5.75 -0.65
N LEU A 20 11.22 4.70 -1.39
CA LEU A 20 10.47 3.46 -1.41
C LEU A 20 10.43 2.79 -0.04
N SER A 21 11.56 2.74 0.68
CA SER A 21 11.60 2.15 2.02
C SER A 21 10.79 2.96 3.04
N VAL A 22 10.86 4.30 2.99
CA VAL A 22 10.05 5.16 3.87
C VAL A 22 8.55 4.99 3.61
N ILE A 23 8.15 4.81 2.35
CA ILE A 23 6.75 4.53 2.00
C ILE A 23 6.36 3.13 2.50
N ASP A 24 7.24 2.14 2.34
CA ASP A 24 7.00 0.77 2.83
C ASP A 24 6.80 0.72 4.35
N ASP A 25 7.68 1.36 5.11
CA ASP A 25 7.56 1.49 6.57
C ASP A 25 6.20 2.07 6.96
N ARG A 26 5.75 3.12 6.25
CA ARG A 26 4.46 3.74 6.52
C ARG A 26 3.27 2.84 6.17
N ILE A 27 3.39 2.02 5.14
CA ILE A 27 2.36 1.04 4.77
C ILE A 27 2.27 -0.05 5.85
N GLN A 28 3.41 -0.51 6.37
CA GLN A 28 3.47 -1.48 7.45
C GLN A 28 2.86 -0.92 8.75
N ASP A 29 3.16 0.34 9.10
CA ASP A 29 2.52 1.02 10.23
C ASP A 29 1.00 1.03 10.10
N LEU A 30 0.48 1.40 8.91
CA LEU A 30 -0.97 1.41 8.65
C LEU A 30 -1.59 0.01 8.72
N SER A 31 -0.88 -1.02 8.26
CA SER A 31 -1.32 -2.41 8.40
C SER A 31 -1.48 -2.78 9.87
N ASN A 32 -0.43 -2.52 10.67
CA ASN A 32 -0.38 -2.86 12.09
C ASN A 32 -1.43 -2.09 12.89
N ASP A 33 -1.63 -0.81 12.61
CA ASP A 33 -2.64 0.02 13.25
C ASP A 33 -4.06 -0.48 12.93
N ALA A 34 -4.33 -0.84 11.68
CA ALA A 34 -5.63 -1.35 11.27
C ALA A 34 -5.94 -2.70 11.95
N GLU A 35 -4.98 -3.61 11.98
CA GLU A 35 -5.12 -4.89 12.69
C GLU A 35 -5.35 -4.66 14.19
N SER A 36 -4.53 -3.81 14.82
CA SER A 36 -4.63 -3.48 16.25
C SER A 36 -5.98 -2.87 16.61
N LEU A 37 -6.51 -1.95 15.80
CA LEU A 37 -7.85 -1.39 15.98
C LEU A 37 -8.95 -2.45 15.83
N SER A 38 -8.82 -3.37 14.87
CA SER A 38 -9.77 -4.48 14.72
C SER A 38 -9.78 -5.40 15.94
N MET A 39 -8.60 -5.68 16.52
CA MET A 39 -8.47 -6.42 17.77
C MET A 39 -9.08 -5.65 18.94
N ALA A 40 -8.84 -4.33 19.05
CA ALA A 40 -9.42 -3.52 20.11
C ALA A 40 -10.96 -3.49 20.05
N LEU A 41 -11.53 -3.33 18.86
CA LEU A 41 -12.98 -3.39 18.66
C LEU A 41 -13.57 -4.76 19.00
N SER A 42 -12.80 -5.83 18.91
CA SER A 42 -13.25 -7.18 19.31
C SER A 42 -13.54 -7.31 20.81
N ALA A 43 -12.92 -6.45 21.62
CA ALA A 43 -13.10 -6.43 23.07
C ALA A 43 -14.35 -5.63 23.51
N ILE A 44 -14.93 -4.83 22.62
CA ILE A 44 -16.14 -4.05 22.92
C ILE A 44 -17.34 -4.98 22.96
N LYS A 45 -18.07 -4.95 24.08
CA LYS A 45 -19.33 -5.67 24.26
C LYS A 45 -20.48 -4.68 24.21
N THR A 46 -21.51 -5.02 23.44
CA THR A 46 -22.75 -4.25 23.38
C THR A 46 -23.93 -5.22 23.32
N ASP A 47 -25.06 -4.80 23.89
CA ASP A 47 -26.25 -5.64 24.00
C ASP A 47 -27.19 -5.47 22.80
N ASP A 48 -27.13 -4.33 22.11
CA ASP A 48 -27.98 -4.06 20.96
C ASP A 48 -27.41 -4.67 19.66
N ASP A 49 -28.29 -5.30 18.87
CA ASP A 49 -27.87 -6.03 17.68
C ASP A 49 -27.38 -5.12 16.55
N ALA A 50 -27.89 -3.87 16.49
CA ALA A 50 -27.43 -2.90 15.52
C ALA A 50 -25.95 -2.55 15.73
N SER A 51 -25.54 -2.25 16.96
CA SER A 51 -24.15 -1.94 17.27
C SER A 51 -23.24 -3.17 17.13
N LYS A 52 -23.72 -4.39 17.42
CA LYS A 52 -22.94 -5.61 17.12
C LYS A 52 -22.64 -5.72 15.63
N CYS A 53 -23.63 -5.50 14.77
CA CYS A 53 -23.45 -5.52 13.32
C CYS A 53 -22.46 -4.44 12.86
N VAL A 54 -22.57 -3.22 13.39
CA VAL A 54 -21.63 -2.12 13.08
C VAL A 54 -20.20 -2.50 13.51
N LEU A 55 -20.02 -3.02 14.73
CA LEU A 55 -18.71 -3.45 15.22
C LEU A 55 -18.09 -4.53 14.33
N VAL A 56 -18.89 -5.54 13.92
CA VAL A 56 -18.42 -6.58 12.99
C VAL A 56 -18.02 -5.98 11.65
N ALA A 57 -18.85 -5.11 11.07
CA ALA A 57 -18.57 -4.48 9.78
C ALA A 57 -17.27 -3.63 9.80
N VAL A 58 -17.08 -2.82 10.84
CA VAL A 58 -15.88 -1.99 10.99
C VAL A 58 -14.64 -2.86 11.20
N ARG A 59 -14.73 -3.91 12.03
CA ARG A 59 -13.63 -4.87 12.24
C ARG A 59 -13.22 -5.56 10.94
N SER A 60 -14.19 -6.02 10.16
CA SER A 60 -13.93 -6.66 8.87
C SER A 60 -13.27 -5.70 7.88
N ALA A 61 -13.70 -4.43 7.83
CA ALA A 61 -13.08 -3.42 6.97
C ALA A 61 -11.63 -3.12 7.40
N LEU A 62 -11.36 -3.03 8.70
CA LEU A 62 -10.01 -2.82 9.22
C LEU A 62 -9.07 -3.99 8.90
N LEU A 63 -9.53 -5.23 9.07
CA LEU A 63 -8.76 -6.42 8.70
C LEU A 63 -8.45 -6.45 7.20
N ALA A 64 -9.44 -6.18 6.34
CA ALA A 64 -9.23 -6.11 4.89
C ALA A 64 -8.23 -5.01 4.50
N ASN A 65 -8.24 -3.87 5.19
CA ASN A 65 -7.27 -2.79 4.96
C ASN A 65 -5.86 -3.20 5.39
N SER A 66 -5.72 -3.92 6.52
CA SER A 66 -4.43 -4.47 6.95
C SER A 66 -3.87 -5.46 5.93
N GLU A 67 -4.70 -6.40 5.44
CA GLU A 67 -4.31 -7.34 4.39
C GLU A 67 -3.87 -6.62 3.11
N LEU A 68 -4.63 -5.63 2.66
CA LEU A 68 -4.28 -4.84 1.48
C LEU A 68 -2.96 -4.08 1.67
N ALA A 69 -2.77 -3.45 2.83
CA ALA A 69 -1.51 -2.78 3.15
C ALA A 69 -0.33 -3.76 3.13
N SER A 70 -0.49 -4.97 3.68
CA SER A 70 0.55 -6.01 3.62
C SER A 70 0.91 -6.40 2.17
N ILE A 71 -0.08 -6.52 1.27
CA ILE A 71 0.17 -6.81 -0.15
C ILE A 71 0.95 -5.67 -0.82
N VAL A 72 0.57 -4.42 -0.55
CA VAL A 72 1.27 -3.27 -1.14
C VAL A 72 2.70 -3.17 -0.60
N SER A 73 2.92 -3.49 0.68
CA SER A 73 4.26 -3.56 1.28
C SER A 73 5.12 -4.61 0.59
N GLU A 74 4.59 -5.81 0.34
CA GLU A 74 5.31 -6.84 -0.41
C GLU A 74 5.70 -6.38 -1.82
N MET A 75 4.78 -5.70 -2.53
CA MET A 75 5.08 -5.09 -3.83
C MET A 75 6.19 -4.04 -3.74
N MET A 76 6.18 -3.21 -2.69
CA MET A 76 7.19 -2.16 -2.46
C MET A 76 8.57 -2.75 -2.14
N GLY A 77 8.61 -3.81 -1.33
CA GLY A 77 9.83 -4.58 -1.09
C GLY A 77 10.41 -5.15 -2.39
N GLY A 78 9.55 -5.65 -3.27
CA GLY A 78 9.95 -6.09 -4.62
C GLY A 78 10.60 -4.99 -5.45
N LEU A 79 10.09 -3.75 -5.39
CA LEU A 79 10.67 -2.60 -6.11
C LEU A 79 12.00 -2.15 -5.51
N THR A 80 12.12 -2.17 -4.18
CA THR A 80 13.34 -1.77 -3.46
C THR A 80 14.51 -2.70 -3.75
N LEU A 81 14.24 -3.98 -4.04
CA LEU A 81 15.24 -4.99 -4.40
C LEU A 81 15.67 -4.94 -5.88
N LEU A 82 15.01 -4.13 -6.72
CA LEU A 82 15.41 -4.00 -8.12
C LEU A 82 16.78 -3.31 -8.21
N PRO A 83 17.68 -3.79 -9.08
CA PRO A 83 18.96 -3.14 -9.28
C PRO A 83 18.76 -1.71 -9.81
N GLU A 84 19.54 -0.77 -9.28
CA GLU A 84 19.56 0.61 -9.77
C GLU A 84 19.93 0.61 -11.25
N LEU A 85 19.10 1.24 -12.07
CA LEU A 85 19.39 1.43 -13.49
C LEU A 85 20.43 2.52 -13.63
N GLU A 86 21.63 2.17 -14.08
CA GLU A 86 22.60 3.17 -14.53
C GLU A 86 22.00 3.94 -15.71
N VAL A 87 21.79 5.24 -15.53
CA VAL A 87 21.45 6.13 -16.64
C VAL A 87 22.67 6.18 -17.55
N SER A 88 22.65 5.42 -18.64
CA SER A 88 23.63 5.58 -19.70
C SER A 88 23.55 7.02 -20.22
N SER A 89 24.49 7.86 -19.81
CA SER A 89 24.69 9.15 -20.43
C SER A 89 25.00 8.87 -21.90
N HIS A 90 24.08 9.18 -22.80
CA HIS A 90 24.37 9.18 -24.22
C HIS A 90 25.48 10.22 -24.44
N VAL A 91 26.73 9.75 -24.47
CA VAL A 91 27.88 10.50 -24.94
C VAL A 91 27.67 10.70 -26.44
N ARG A 92 27.43 11.94 -26.84
CA ARG A 92 27.53 12.38 -28.23
C ARG A 92 28.99 12.55 -28.62
#